data_AF-A0A2E2XKB3-F1
#
_entry.id   AF-A0A2E2XKB3-F1
#
_cell.length_a   1.000
_cell.length_b   1.000
_cell.length_c   1.000
_cell.angle_alpha   90.00
_cell.angle_beta   90.00
_cell.angle_gamma   90.00
#
_symmetry.space_group_name_H-M   'P 1'
#
loop_
_entity.id
_entity.type
_entity.pdbx_description
1 polymer ?
#
loop_
_entity_poly.entity_id
_entity_poly.type
_entity_poly.pdbx_seq_one_letter_code
_entity_poly.pdbx_strand_id
1 'polypeptide(L)'
;MLSLSSLKVSTLVTTSALLLASLLAPSLSVANSEPSQLNPRDIVDDYRQLRISCAQREGQDRRQCFSELHQQTEQYQNAKERLKSAQMLGLRLTSR
;
A
#
# COMPACT_ATOMS: atom_id res chain seq x y z
N MET A 1 27.01 10.76 50.14
CA MET A 1 28.49 10.70 50.20
C MET A 1 28.93 9.50 49.39
N LEU A 2 29.75 9.73 48.36
CA LEU A 2 30.25 8.72 47.43
C LEU A 2 31.21 7.77 48.15
N SER A 3 31.11 6.47 47.85
CA SER A 3 32.20 5.53 48.11
C SER A 3 32.39 4.67 46.87
N LEU A 4 33.47 4.96 46.14
CA LEU A 4 34.03 4.08 45.12
C LEU A 4 34.82 2.98 45.82
N SER A 5 34.67 1.74 45.36
CA SER A 5 35.58 0.67 45.69
C SER A 5 35.82 -0.23 44.49
N SER A 6 37.00 -0.02 43.90
CA SER A 6 37.93 -1.05 43.44
C SER A 6 37.58 -1.89 42.21
N LEU A 7 38.17 -1.44 41.10
CA LEU A 7 38.64 -2.28 40.00
C LEU A 7 39.34 -3.55 40.53
N LYS A 8 38.93 -4.71 40.02
CA LYS A 8 39.80 -5.88 39.89
C LYS A 8 39.85 -6.26 38.42
N VAL A 9 40.91 -5.80 37.75
CA VAL A 9 41.38 -6.35 36.49
C VAL A 9 42.30 -7.51 36.84
N SER A 10 41.95 -8.73 36.43
CA SER A 10 42.90 -9.83 36.36
C SER A 10 42.43 -10.86 35.35
N THR A 11 43.23 -10.92 34.27
CA THR A 11 43.67 -12.11 33.52
C THR A 11 42.60 -13.00 32.90
N LEU A 12 42.33 -12.87 31.59
CA LEU A 12 43.08 -13.45 30.46
C LEU A 12 42.92 -14.98 30.30
N VAL A 13 42.18 -15.31 29.24
CA VAL A 13 42.55 -16.27 28.17
C VAL A 13 42.04 -17.72 28.30
N THR A 14 41.60 -18.21 27.14
CA THR A 14 41.16 -19.56 26.73
C THR A 14 39.68 -19.83 26.98
N THR A 15 38.85 -20.24 26.01
CA THR A 15 39.07 -20.97 24.76
C THR A 15 38.04 -20.61 23.69
N SER A 16 38.52 -20.49 22.45
CA SER A 16 37.73 -20.54 21.22
C SER A 16 36.82 -21.76 21.16
N ALA A 17 35.54 -21.56 20.80
CA ALA A 17 34.77 -22.40 19.87
C ALA A 17 33.27 -22.10 20.02
N LEU A 18 32.72 -21.29 19.12
CA LEU A 18 31.36 -21.41 18.55
C LEU A 18 31.17 -20.27 17.54
N LEU A 19 32.03 -20.30 16.51
CA LEU A 19 31.67 -19.82 15.18
C LEU A 19 30.66 -20.83 14.60
N LEU A 20 29.65 -20.34 13.87
CA LEU A 20 28.57 -21.06 13.15
C LEU A 20 27.21 -21.18 13.88
N ALA A 21 26.48 -20.08 14.08
CA ALA A 21 25.03 -20.16 14.33
C ALA A 21 24.20 -18.91 13.96
N SER A 22 24.59 -18.10 12.97
CA SER A 22 23.81 -16.88 12.64
C SER A 22 23.63 -16.60 11.14
N LEU A 23 23.62 -17.64 10.30
CA LEU A 23 23.25 -17.54 8.88
C LEU A 23 21.80 -17.94 8.56
N LEU A 24 20.92 -18.04 9.57
CA LEU A 24 19.48 -18.12 9.32
C LEU A 24 18.91 -16.71 9.25
N ALA A 25 19.24 -15.98 8.18
CA ALA A 25 18.38 -14.90 7.74
C ALA A 25 17.08 -15.57 7.26
N PRO A 26 15.92 -15.35 7.89
CA PRO A 26 14.67 -15.70 7.25
C PRO A 26 14.61 -14.83 6.00
N SER A 27 14.71 -15.46 4.83
CA SER A 27 14.23 -14.88 3.58
C SER A 27 12.73 -14.64 3.79
N LEU A 28 12.41 -13.45 4.31
CA LEU A 28 11.10 -12.85 4.18
C LEU A 28 10.90 -12.67 2.68
N SER A 29 10.44 -13.73 2.02
CA SER A 29 9.68 -13.61 0.79
C SER A 29 8.52 -12.72 1.15
N VAL A 30 8.68 -11.42 0.90
CA VAL A 30 7.57 -10.50 0.77
C VAL A 30 6.69 -11.14 -0.28
N ALA A 31 5.61 -11.78 0.17
CA ALA A 31 4.48 -12.06 -0.68
C ALA A 31 4.09 -10.70 -1.24
N ASN A 32 4.49 -10.47 -2.49
CA ASN A 32 4.03 -9.35 -3.26
C ASN A 32 2.54 -9.60 -3.44
N SER A 33 1.76 -9.16 -2.45
CA SER A 33 0.33 -8.97 -2.58
C SER A 33 0.18 -7.96 -3.70
N GLU A 34 0.20 -8.44 -4.95
CA GLU A 34 -0.24 -7.69 -6.11
C GLU A 34 -1.54 -7.03 -5.65
N PRO A 35 -1.57 -5.69 -5.53
CA PRO A 35 -2.81 -5.01 -5.20
C PRO A 35 -3.76 -5.47 -6.28
N SER A 36 -4.77 -6.26 -5.91
CA SER A 36 -5.72 -6.85 -6.85
C SER A 36 -6.18 -5.71 -7.74
N GLN A 37 -5.66 -5.65 -8.98
CA GLN A 37 -5.81 -4.45 -9.78
C GLN A 37 -7.30 -4.26 -9.98
N LEU A 38 -7.86 -3.23 -9.33
CA LEU A 38 -9.26 -2.89 -9.46
C LEU A 38 -9.57 -2.77 -10.95
N ASN A 39 -10.65 -3.41 -11.36
CA ASN A 39 -11.02 -3.46 -12.76
C ASN A 39 -11.27 -2.03 -13.25
N PRO A 40 -10.63 -1.60 -14.36
CA PRO A 40 -10.85 -0.26 -14.89
C PRO A 40 -12.33 0.06 -15.17
N ARG A 41 -13.17 -0.95 -15.49
CA ARG A 41 -14.62 -0.74 -15.63
C ARG A 41 -15.28 -0.41 -14.30
N ASP A 42 -15.02 -1.20 -13.27
CA ASP A 42 -15.60 -1.01 -11.94
C ASP A 42 -15.27 0.38 -11.40
N ILE A 43 -14.02 0.85 -11.56
CA ILE A 43 -13.61 2.21 -11.15
C ILE A 43 -14.44 3.30 -11.88
N VAL A 44 -14.67 3.13 -13.18
CA VAL A 44 -15.44 4.09 -13.98
C VAL A 44 -16.92 4.09 -13.58
N ASP A 45 -17.47 2.91 -13.35
CA ASP A 45 -18.86 2.73 -12.97
C ASP A 45 -19.11 3.27 -11.55
N ASP A 46 -18.25 2.95 -10.58
CA ASP A 46 -18.32 3.46 -9.21
C ASP A 46 -18.21 4.99 -9.17
N TYR A 47 -17.25 5.56 -9.90
CA TYR A 47 -17.12 7.02 -10.01
C TYR A 47 -18.39 7.66 -10.58
N ARG A 48 -19.00 7.03 -11.60
CA ARG A 48 -20.24 7.51 -12.21
C ARG A 48 -21.41 7.43 -11.23
N GLN A 49 -21.54 6.34 -10.49
CA GLN A 49 -22.58 6.16 -9.49
C GLN A 49 -22.42 7.17 -8.34
N LEU A 50 -21.20 7.34 -7.83
CA LEU A 50 -20.90 8.34 -6.80
C LEU A 50 -21.25 9.75 -7.27
N ARG A 51 -20.89 10.11 -8.51
CA ARG A 51 -21.24 11.42 -9.08
C ARG A 51 -22.76 11.64 -9.15
N ILE A 52 -23.52 10.61 -9.52
CA ILE A 52 -24.99 10.68 -9.54
C ILE A 52 -25.54 10.85 -8.12
N SER A 53 -25.03 10.08 -7.15
CA SER A 53 -25.41 10.19 -5.73
C SER A 53 -25.11 11.58 -5.18
N CYS A 54 -23.93 12.16 -5.46
CA CYS A 54 -23.59 13.51 -5.03
C CYS A 54 -24.51 14.58 -5.63
N ALA A 55 -25.02 14.37 -6.84
CA ALA A 55 -25.93 15.31 -7.50
C ALA A 55 -27.34 15.34 -6.86
N GLN A 56 -27.72 14.28 -6.14
CA GLN A 56 -29.00 14.20 -5.41
C GLN A 56 -28.95 14.83 -4.02
N ARG A 57 -27.76 15.20 -3.53
CA ARG A 57 -27.57 15.85 -2.22
C ARG A 57 -27.66 17.36 -2.33
N GLU A 58 -27.85 18.03 -1.20
CA GLU A 58 -27.96 19.50 -1.12
C GLU A 58 -26.98 20.11 -0.12
N GLY A 59 -26.81 21.43 -0.21
CA GLY A 59 -26.06 22.21 0.78
C GLY A 59 -24.62 21.75 1.00
N GLN A 60 -24.25 21.61 2.28
CA GLN A 60 -22.91 21.21 2.71
C GLN A 60 -22.60 19.75 2.35
N ASP A 61 -23.60 18.86 2.46
CA ASP A 61 -23.44 17.44 2.15
C ASP A 61 -23.08 17.21 0.68
N ARG A 62 -23.68 18.01 -0.21
CA ARG A 62 -23.31 18.02 -1.63
C ARG A 62 -21.84 18.40 -1.82
N ARG A 63 -21.40 19.49 -1.18
CA ARG A 63 -20.01 19.98 -1.30
C ARG A 63 -19.01 18.95 -0.81
N GLN A 64 -19.29 18.31 0.31
CA GLN A 64 -18.45 17.25 0.85
C GLN A 64 -18.41 16.03 -0.08
N CYS A 65 -19.56 15.56 -0.57
CA CYS A 65 -19.61 14.44 -1.50
C CYS A 65 -18.81 14.72 -2.78
N PHE A 66 -18.91 15.92 -3.34
CA PHE A 66 -18.10 16.30 -4.51
C PHE A 66 -16.61 16.47 -4.18
N SER A 67 -16.25 16.82 -2.94
CA SER A 67 -14.86 16.84 -2.50
C SER A 67 -14.27 15.43 -2.43
N GLU A 68 -15.02 14.46 -1.91
CA GLU A 68 -14.65 13.03 -1.90
C GLU A 68 -14.57 12.46 -3.33
N LEU A 69 -15.54 12.78 -4.19
CA LEU A 69 -15.50 12.43 -5.61
C LEU A 69 -14.25 13.00 -6.29
N HIS A 70 -13.85 14.23 -5.94
CA HIS A 70 -12.68 14.87 -6.53
C HIS A 70 -11.39 14.09 -6.23
N GLN A 71 -11.25 13.54 -5.02
CA GLN A 71 -10.10 12.70 -4.64
C GLN A 71 -9.96 11.44 -5.52
N GLN A 72 -11.07 10.96 -6.11
CA GLN A 72 -11.08 9.80 -7.01
C GLN A 72 -10.86 10.16 -8.48
N THR A 73 -10.77 11.45 -8.83
CA THR A 73 -10.69 11.91 -10.23
C THR A 73 -9.50 11.31 -10.96
N GLU A 74 -8.33 11.28 -10.32
CA GLU A 74 -7.12 10.75 -10.94
C GLU A 74 -7.25 9.25 -11.25
N GLN A 75 -7.77 8.47 -10.31
CA GLN A 75 -8.02 7.04 -10.50
C GLN A 75 -9.02 6.79 -11.64
N TYR A 76 -10.08 7.60 -11.70
CA TYR A 76 -11.07 7.56 -12.79
C TYR A 76 -10.45 7.86 -14.17
N GLN A 77 -9.61 8.90 -14.29
CA GLN A 77 -8.97 9.22 -15.58
C GLN A 77 -7.99 8.12 -15.99
N ASN A 78 -7.19 7.60 -15.05
CA ASN A 78 -6.30 6.48 -15.33
C ASN A 78 -7.08 5.23 -15.78
N ALA A 79 -8.20 4.90 -15.13
CA ALA A 79 -9.06 3.79 -15.52
C ALA A 79 -9.62 3.98 -16.94
N LYS A 80 -10.06 5.19 -17.30
CA LYS A 80 -10.51 5.50 -18.66
C LYS A 80 -9.43 5.33 -19.72
N GLU A 81 -8.21 5.80 -19.47
CA GLU A 81 -7.10 5.64 -20.41
C GLU A 81 -6.73 4.15 -20.59
N ARG A 82 -6.79 3.36 -19.51
CA ARG A 82 -6.59 1.90 -19.59
C ARG A 82 -7.66 1.22 -20.43
N LEU A 83 -8.93 1.59 -20.26
CA LEU A 83 -10.04 1.06 -21.08
C LEU A 83 -9.86 1.43 -22.56
N LYS A 84 -9.51 2.69 -22.85
CA LYS A 84 -9.24 3.16 -24.21
C LYS A 84 -8.08 2.40 -24.85
N SER A 85 -6.99 2.21 -24.11
CA SER A 85 -5.82 1.45 -24.56
C SER A 85 -6.18 -0.01 -24.85
N ALA A 86 -6.94 -0.67 -23.95
CA ALA A 86 -7.40 -2.03 -24.17
C ALA A 86 -8.29 -2.14 -25.41
N GLN A 87 -9.19 -1.17 -25.63
CA GLN A 87 -10.04 -1.13 -26.82
C GLN A 87 -9.22 -0.99 -28.11
N MET A 88 -8.19 -0.14 -28.13
CA MET A 88 -7.29 0.00 -29.29
C MET A 88 -6.51 -1.30 -29.57
N LEU A 89 -6.20 -2.07 -28.53
CA LEU A 89 -5.53 -3.37 -28.64
C LEU A 89 -6.48 -4.54 -28.93
N GLY A 90 -7.79 -4.29 -29.07
CA GLY A 90 -8.80 -5.34 -29.27
C GLY A 90 -9.05 -6.23 -28.04
N LEU A 91 -8.59 -5.81 -26.86
CA LEU A 91 -8.76 -6.54 -25.60
C LEU A 91 -10.09 -6.18 -24.93
N ARG A 92 -10.83 -7.20 -24.46
CA ARG A 92 -12.04 -7.00 -23.65
C ARG A 92 -11.69 -7.05 -22.16
N LEU A 93 -11.84 -5.92 -21.49
CA LEU A 93 -11.86 -5.84 -20.03
C LEU A 93 -13.33 -6.00 -19.59
N THR A 94 -13.69 -7.08 -18.91
CA THR A 94 -15.07 -7.38 -18.44
C THR A 94 -15.22 -6.96 -16.98
N SER A 95 -16.32 -6.35 -16.56
CA SER A 95 -16.58 -6.05 -15.13
C SER A 95 -16.95 -7.32 -14.36
N ARG A 96 -16.93 -7.25 -13.02
CA ARG A 96 -17.51 -8.28 -12.14
C ARG A 96 -19.03 -8.31 -12.19
#